data_AF-A0A2A4J6N1-F1
#
_entry.id   AF-A0A2A4J6N1-F1
#
_cell.length_a   1.000
_cell.length_b   1.000
_cell.length_c   1.000
_cell.angle_alpha   90.00
_cell.angle_beta   90.00
_cell.angle_gamma   90.00
#
_symmetry.space_group_name_H-M   'P 1'
#
loop_
_entity.id
_entity.type
_entity.pdbx_description
1 polymer ?
#
loop_
_entity_poly.entity_id
_entity_poly.type
_entity_poly.pdbx_seq_one_letter_code
_entity_poly.pdbx_strand_id
1 'polypeptide(L)'
;MFSTNPNYTKLKTHLRLAINRLKLLEKKKTELAQKARKEIAEYIAAGKSERAKIRVEHIIREDYMVEAMEIVEMYCDLVLARFGLVTQMKELDEGLAEAISSLIWVAPRMHTDVGV
;
A
#
# COMPACT_ATOMS: atom_id res chain seq x y z
N MET A 1 -21.25 28.47 0.98
CA MET A 1 -22.03 27.22 1.03
C MET A 1 -21.06 26.05 1.10
N PHE A 2 -20.89 25.45 2.27
CA PHE A 2 -20.09 24.23 2.39
C PHE A 2 -20.91 23.08 1.80
N SER A 3 -20.52 22.53 0.65
CA SER A 3 -21.15 21.31 0.16
C SER A 3 -20.70 20.16 1.07
N THR A 4 -21.59 19.71 1.96
CA THR A 4 -21.30 18.70 2.97
C THR A 4 -21.32 17.26 2.42
N ASN A 5 -21.65 17.09 1.13
CA ASN A 5 -21.84 15.77 0.54
C ASN A 5 -20.53 15.23 -0.06
N PRO A 6 -20.11 13.99 0.30
CA PRO A 6 -18.97 13.33 -0.31
C PRO A 6 -19.14 13.19 -1.82
N ASN A 7 -18.09 13.43 -2.59
CA ASN A 7 -18.08 13.14 -4.02
C ASN A 7 -17.75 11.66 -4.25
N TYR A 8 -18.78 10.83 -4.28
CA TYR A 8 -18.66 9.38 -4.45
C TYR A 8 -18.06 8.97 -5.80
N THR A 9 -18.32 9.72 -6.87
CA THR A 9 -17.71 9.45 -8.18
C THR A 9 -16.19 9.64 -8.12
N LYS A 10 -15.74 10.71 -7.45
CA LYS A 10 -14.31 10.99 -7.22
C LYS A 10 -13.67 9.91 -6.35
N LEU A 11 -14.32 9.50 -5.27
CA LEU A 11 -13.84 8.41 -4.41
C LEU A 11 -13.65 7.10 -5.18
N LYS A 12 -14.66 6.69 -5.95
CA LYS A 12 -14.60 5.46 -6.75
C LYS A 12 -13.46 5.48 -7.76
N THR A 13 -13.23 6.63 -8.41
CA THR A 13 -12.11 6.79 -9.35
C THR A 13 -10.76 6.70 -8.62
N HIS A 14 -10.60 7.38 -7.48
CA HIS A 14 -9.35 7.32 -6.73
C HIS A 14 -9.05 5.93 -6.17
N LEU A 15 -10.06 5.18 -5.71
CA LEU A 15 -9.86 3.79 -5.27
C LEU A 15 -9.30 2.93 -6.42
N ARG A 16 -9.86 3.03 -7.63
CA ARG A 16 -9.35 2.31 -8.81
C ARG A 16 -7.93 2.73 -9.19
N LEU A 17 -7.62 4.01 -9.10
CA LEU A 17 -6.27 4.51 -9.38
C LEU A 17 -5.27 4.00 -8.32
N ALA A 18 -5.66 4.01 -7.04
CA ALA A 18 -4.85 3.50 -5.95
C ALA A 18 -4.53 2.01 -6.12
N ILE A 19 -5.53 1.17 -6.42
CA ILE A 19 -5.34 -0.26 -6.70
C ILE A 19 -4.33 -0.47 -7.84
N ASN A 20 -4.52 0.20 -8.97
CA ASN A 20 -3.60 0.07 -10.10
C ASN A 20 -2.17 0.54 -9.75
N ARG A 21 -2.05 1.60 -8.94
CA ARG A 21 -0.76 2.12 -8.50
C ARG A 21 -0.05 1.15 -7.56
N LEU A 22 -0.77 0.55 -6.61
CA LEU A 22 -0.25 -0.43 -5.65
C LEU A 22 0.31 -1.66 -6.38
N LYS A 23 -0.46 -2.27 -7.30
CA LYS A 23 0.02 -3.38 -8.15
C LYS A 23 1.33 -3.09 -8.87
N LEU A 24 1.47 -1.88 -9.41
CA LEU A 24 2.69 -1.46 -10.11
C LEU A 24 3.87 -1.30 -9.14
N LEU A 25 3.63 -0.74 -7.96
CA LEU A 25 4.65 -0.54 -6.93
C LEU A 25 5.11 -1.86 -6.32
N GLU A 26 4.18 -2.76 -6.01
CA GLU A 26 4.46 -4.12 -5.51
C GLU A 26 5.39 -4.85 -6.47
N LYS A 27 5.00 -4.95 -7.76
CA LYS A 27 5.83 -5.61 -8.78
C LYS A 27 7.22 -4.98 -8.87
N LYS A 28 7.29 -3.65 -8.92
CA LYS A 28 8.57 -2.91 -9.02
C LYS A 28 9.45 -3.17 -7.79
N LYS A 29 8.89 -3.08 -6.59
CA LYS A 29 9.64 -3.25 -5.33
C LYS A 29 10.11 -4.69 -5.15
N THR A 30 9.29 -5.68 -5.49
CA THR A 30 9.68 -7.10 -5.47
C THR A 30 10.84 -7.40 -6.42
N GLU A 31 10.83 -6.85 -7.65
CA GLU A 31 11.95 -6.99 -8.58
C GLU A 31 13.24 -6.31 -8.06
N LEU A 32 13.13 -5.15 -7.41
CA LEU A 32 14.27 -4.47 -6.79
C LEU A 32 14.81 -5.25 -5.59
N ALA A 33 13.93 -5.83 -4.77
CA ALA A 33 14.33 -6.66 -3.63
C ALA A 33 15.11 -7.90 -4.08
N GLN A 34 14.70 -8.57 -5.16
CA GLN A 34 15.44 -9.69 -5.73
C GLN A 34 16.85 -9.30 -6.18
N LYS A 35 17.01 -8.14 -6.85
CA LYS A 35 18.33 -7.63 -7.23
C LYS A 35 19.19 -7.32 -6.01
N ALA A 36 18.61 -6.68 -4.99
CA ALA A 36 19.31 -6.32 -3.76
C ALA A 36 19.77 -7.56 -2.97
N ARG A 37 19.03 -8.68 -3.01
CA ARG A 37 19.46 -9.96 -2.42
C ARG A 37 20.72 -10.52 -3.09
N LYS A 38 20.88 -10.33 -4.40
CA LYS A 38 22.12 -10.71 -5.11
C LYS A 38 23.32 -9.85 -4.66
N GLU A 39 23.10 -8.55 -4.44
CA GLU A 39 24.14 -7.64 -3.92
C GLU A 39 24.63 -8.08 -2.53
N ILE A 40 23.75 -8.61 -1.67
CA ILE A 40 24.16 -9.16 -0.38
C ILE A 40 25.14 -10.32 -0.56
N ALA A 41 24.84 -11.24 -1.48
CA ALA A 41 25.72 -12.38 -1.75
C ALA A 41 27.11 -11.91 -2.19
N GLU A 42 27.18 -10.87 -3.03
CA GLU A 42 28.44 -10.25 -3.45
C GLU A 42 29.20 -9.60 -2.28
N TYR A 43 28.51 -8.92 -1.35
CA TYR A 43 29.15 -8.38 -0.15
C TYR A 43 29.69 -9.44 0.79
N ILE A 44 28.97 -10.55 0.96
CA ILE A 44 29.43 -11.69 1.76
C ILE A 44 30.65 -12.34 1.11
N ALA A 45 30.62 -12.59 -0.20
CA ALA A 45 31.75 -13.16 -0.94
C ALA A 45 33.00 -12.26 -0.89
N ALA A 46 32.82 -10.95 -0.84
CA ALA A 46 33.90 -9.97 -0.69
C ALA A 46 34.38 -9.77 0.76
N GLY A 47 33.85 -10.53 1.73
CA GLY A 47 34.21 -10.41 3.16
C GLY A 47 33.67 -9.17 3.87
N LYS A 48 32.74 -8.42 3.25
CA LYS A 48 32.17 -7.17 3.78
C LYS A 48 30.90 -7.42 4.61
N SER A 49 31.04 -8.19 5.69
CA SER A 49 29.92 -8.64 6.52
C SER A 49 29.09 -7.49 7.13
N GLU A 50 29.74 -6.43 7.61
CA GLU A 50 29.02 -5.31 8.24
C GLU A 50 28.15 -4.54 7.23
N ARG A 51 28.65 -4.34 6.01
CA ARG A 51 27.88 -3.73 4.92
C ARG A 51 26.72 -4.62 4.48
N ALA A 52 26.92 -5.94 4.47
CA ALA A 52 25.85 -6.91 4.17
C ALA A 52 24.72 -6.83 5.21
N LYS A 53 25.03 -6.68 6.51
CA LYS A 53 24.02 -6.51 7.56
C LYS A 53 23.18 -5.26 7.37
N ILE A 54 23.81 -4.09 7.15
CA ILE A 54 23.06 -2.85 6.91
C ILE A 54 22.16 -2.99 5.67
N ARG A 55 22.65 -3.67 4.63
CA ARG A 55 21.87 -3.89 3.40
C ARG A 55 20.68 -4.82 3.64
N VAL A 56 20.81 -5.85 4.49
CA VAL A 56 19.71 -6.78 4.78
C VAL A 56 18.58 -6.10 5.55
N GLU A 57 18.89 -5.20 6.48
CA GLU A 57 17.86 -4.44 7.19
C GLU A 57 17.01 -3.59 6.25
N HIS A 58 17.64 -2.99 5.24
CA HIS A 58 16.92 -2.23 4.23
C HIS A 58 15.99 -3.13 3.40
N ILE A 59 16.43 -4.33 3.04
CA ILE A 59 15.59 -5.28 2.27
C ILE A 59 14.41 -5.75 3.10
N ILE A 60 14.61 -6.06 4.39
CA ILE A 60 13.53 -6.45 5.30
C ILE A 60 12.45 -5.36 5.38
N ARG A 61 12.85 -4.08 5.48
CA ARG A 61 11.89 -2.97 5.49
C ARG A 61 11.12 -2.83 4.17
N GLU A 62 11.78 -3.03 3.04
CA GLU A 62 11.12 -3.00 1.73
C GLU A 62 10.15 -4.17 1.56
N ASP A 63 10.52 -5.38 2.00
CA ASP A 63 9.65 -6.56 1.96
C ASP A 63 8.38 -6.32 2.80
N TYR A 64 8.50 -5.81 4.03
CA TYR A 64 7.34 -5.42 4.84
C TYR A 64 6.48 -4.33 4.18
N MET A 65 7.11 -3.41 3.44
CA MET A 65 6.38 -2.36 2.75
C MET A 65 5.57 -2.91 1.56
N VAL A 66 6.08 -3.94 0.86
CA VAL A 66 5.32 -4.65 -0.18
C VAL A 66 4.13 -5.38 0.43
N GLU A 67 4.32 -6.13 1.52
CA GLU A 67 3.22 -6.79 2.22
C GLU A 67 2.15 -5.79 2.69
N ALA A 68 2.57 -4.62 3.19
CA ALA A 68 1.64 -3.56 3.56
C ALA A 68 0.87 -2.99 2.34
N MET A 69 1.52 -2.87 1.18
CA MET A 69 0.85 -2.45 -0.07
C MET A 69 -0.24 -3.45 -0.47
N GLU A 70 0.04 -4.75 -0.41
CA GLU A 70 -0.91 -5.82 -0.75
C GLU A 70 -2.16 -5.79 0.15
N ILE A 71 -1.97 -5.56 1.46
CA ILE A 71 -3.08 -5.42 2.42
C ILE A 71 -3.92 -4.18 2.09
N VAL A 72 -3.28 -3.05 1.78
CA VAL A 72 -3.97 -1.80 1.44
C VAL A 72 -4.73 -1.93 0.11
N GLU A 73 -4.16 -2.64 -0.86
CA GLU A 73 -4.84 -2.98 -2.11
C GLU A 73 -6.12 -3.77 -1.82
N MET A 74 -6.02 -4.85 -1.04
CA MET A 74 -7.15 -5.69 -0.66
C MET A 74 -8.27 -4.86 0.00
N TYR A 75 -7.92 -3.93 0.88
CA TYR A 75 -8.90 -3.03 1.51
C TYR A 75 -9.53 -2.06 0.51
N CYS A 76 -8.77 -1.52 -0.45
CA CYS A 76 -9.34 -0.70 -1.51
C CYS A 76 -10.33 -1.48 -2.38
N ASP A 77 -10.00 -2.74 -2.71
CA ASP A 77 -10.88 -3.64 -3.46
C ASP A 77 -12.14 -4.01 -2.66
N LEU A 78 -12.02 -4.27 -1.36
CA LEU A 78 -13.17 -4.55 -0.48
C LEU A 78 -14.15 -3.38 -0.43
N VAL A 79 -13.64 -2.15 -0.25
CA VAL A 79 -14.46 -0.93 -0.23
C VAL A 79 -15.13 -0.71 -1.60
N LEU A 80 -14.42 -1.01 -2.70
CA LEU A 80 -14.96 -0.87 -4.05
C LEU A 80 -16.04 -1.93 -4.35
N ALA A 81 -15.85 -3.17 -3.90
CA ALA A 81 -16.81 -4.26 -4.05
C ALA A 81 -18.12 -3.97 -3.30
N ARG A 82 -18.03 -3.34 -2.12
CA ARG A 82 -19.19 -2.97 -1.29
C ARG A 82 -19.54 -1.48 -1.37
N PHE A 83 -19.20 -0.81 -2.47
CA PHE A 83 -19.37 0.63 -2.62
C PHE A 83 -20.83 1.11 -2.48
N GLY A 84 -21.80 0.24 -2.76
CA GLY A 84 -23.22 0.54 -2.55
C GLY A 84 -23.58 0.80 -1.08
N LEU A 85 -22.94 0.09 -0.15
CA LEU A 85 -23.15 0.31 1.29
C LEU A 85 -22.60 1.69 1.70
N VAL A 86 -21.44 2.07 1.15
CA VAL A 86 -20.78 3.36 1.42
C VAL A 86 -21.60 4.56 0.91
N THR A 87 -22.38 4.41 -0.16
CA THR A 87 -23.16 5.51 -0.74
C THR A 87 -24.59 5.61 -0.21
N GLN A 88 -25.19 4.49 0.19
CA GLN A 88 -26.60 4.41 0.55
C GLN A 88 -26.84 4.46 2.07
N MET A 89 -25.89 3.99 2.88
CA MET A 89 -26.02 4.00 4.33
C MET A 89 -25.47 5.28 4.94
N LYS A 90 -26.12 5.76 6.00
CA LYS A 90 -25.63 6.90 6.80
C LYS A 90 -24.66 6.48 7.90
N GLU A 91 -24.69 5.21 8.27
CA GLU A 91 -23.83 4.60 9.29
C GLU A 91 -22.81 3.68 8.62
N LEU A 92 -21.67 3.51 9.30
CA LEU A 92 -20.57 2.66 8.84
C LEU A 92 -20.91 1.19 9.10
N ASP A 93 -20.97 0.40 8.03
CA ASP A 93 -21.10 -1.07 8.13
C ASP A 93 -19.90 -1.67 8.89
N GLU A 94 -20.17 -2.54 9.85
CA GLU A 94 -19.12 -3.18 10.66
C GLU A 94 -18.11 -3.95 9.81
N GLY A 95 -18.57 -4.57 8.71
CA GLY A 95 -17.72 -5.29 7.76
C GLY A 95 -16.82 -4.39 6.90
N LEU A 96 -17.02 -3.07 6.94
CA LEU A 96 -16.18 -2.07 6.28
C LEU A 96 -15.37 -1.22 7.25
N ALA A 97 -15.67 -1.28 8.55
CA ALA A 97 -15.07 -0.42 9.54
C ALA A 97 -13.55 -0.59 9.63
N GLU A 98 -13.06 -1.83 9.59
CA GLU A 98 -11.62 -2.13 9.59
C GLU A 98 -10.91 -1.58 8.35
N ALA A 99 -11.46 -1.84 7.16
CA ALA A 99 -10.87 -1.40 5.90
C ALA A 99 -10.82 0.14 5.81
N ILE A 100 -11.93 0.82 6.14
CA ILE A 100 -12.01 2.28 6.06
C ILE A 100 -11.09 2.94 7.10
N SER A 101 -11.10 2.47 8.35
CA SER A 101 -10.24 3.04 9.40
C SER A 101 -8.75 2.83 9.10
N SER A 102 -8.39 1.65 8.59
CA SER A 102 -7.02 1.33 8.17
C SER A 102 -6.57 2.21 7.01
N LEU A 103 -7.40 2.39 5.98
CA LEU A 103 -7.07 3.25 4.83
C LEU A 103 -6.86 4.71 5.24
N ILE A 104 -7.69 5.24 6.16
CA ILE A 104 -7.52 6.60 6.70
C ILE A 104 -6.20 6.71 7.48
N TRP A 105 -5.87 5.71 8.29
CA TRP A 105 -4.64 5.70 9.07
C TRP A 105 -3.37 5.58 8.19
N VAL A 106 -3.44 4.79 7.12
CA VAL A 106 -2.33 4.56 6.19
C VAL A 106 -2.10 5.76 5.26
N ALA A 107 -3.15 6.49 4.88
CA ALA A 107 -3.07 7.59 3.91
C ALA A 107 -1.88 8.56 4.11
N PRO A 108 -1.61 9.12 5.31
CA PRO A 108 -0.45 10.00 5.52
C PRO A 108 0.91 9.28 5.46
N ARG A 109 0.94 7.97 5.72
CA ARG A 109 2.17 7.15 5.78
C ARG A 109 2.65 6.69 4.41
N MET A 110 1.72 6.48 3.49
CA MET A 110 2.01 6.02 2.12
C MET A 110 1.86 7.13 1.07
N HIS A 111 1.60 8.38 1.49
CA HIS A 111 1.40 9.52 0.57
C HIS A 111 2.59 9.73 -0.39
N THR A 112 3.82 9.50 0.05
CA THR A 112 5.01 9.69 -0.80
C THR A 112 5.09 8.68 -1.94
N ASP A 113 4.53 7.49 -1.74
CA ASP A 113 4.66 6.37 -2.68
C ASP A 113 3.41 6.23 -3.57
N VAL A 114 2.23 6.45 -2.96
CA VAL A 114 0.90 6.19 -3.54
C VAL A 114 0.12 7.47 -3.83
N GLY A 115 0.63 8.65 -3.46
CA GLY A 115 -0.03 9.93 -3.72
C GLY A 115 -0.41 10.11 -5.20
N VAL A 116 -1.69 10.42 -5.43
CA VAL A 116 -2.27 10.77 -6.75
C VAL A 116 -2.50 12.27 -6.81
#